data_AF-A0A0W1A0J8-F1
#
_entry.id   AF-A0A0W1A0J8-F1
#
_cell.length_a   1.000
_cell.length_b   1.000
_cell.length_c   1.000
_cell.angle_alpha   90.00
_cell.angle_beta   90.00
_cell.angle_gamma   90.00
#
_symmetry.space_group_name_H-M   'P 1'
#
loop_
_entity.id
_entity.type
_entity.pdbx_description
1 polymer ?
#
loop_
_entity_poly.entity_id
_entity_poly.type
_entity_poly.pdbx_seq_one_letter_code
_entity_poly.pdbx_strand_id
1 'polypeptide(L)'
;MVHVSKHSNEVERLEARISSAKKSVLKDAASLKGISLTDFVVNSAYEAAQRVIKEYEQLQLTEADRVIFIQALLNPPKPSENLVKAANRYKKGVQSK
;
A
#
# COMPACT_ATOMS: atom_id res chain seq x y z
N MET A 1 4.30 -17.33 -7.70
CA MET A 1 5.03 -16.65 -8.79
C MET A 1 5.01 -15.16 -8.49
N VAL A 2 5.96 -14.71 -7.67
CA VAL A 2 6.13 -13.28 -7.38
C VAL A 2 6.81 -12.70 -8.61
N HIS A 3 6.16 -11.78 -9.32
CA HIS A 3 6.80 -11.05 -10.40
C HIS A 3 7.90 -10.19 -9.78
N VAL A 4 9.13 -10.69 -9.80
CA VAL A 4 10.31 -9.85 -9.60
C VAL A 4 10.42 -9.03 -10.87
N SER A 5 9.84 -7.83 -10.84
CA SER A 5 10.02 -6.83 -11.89
C SER A 5 11.51 -6.59 -12.03
N LYS A 6 12.05 -6.97 -13.20
CA LYS A 6 13.38 -6.60 -13.65
C LYS A 6 13.44 -5.08 -13.65
N HIS A 7 14.08 -4.48 -12.64
CA HIS A 7 14.32 -3.04 -12.64
C HIS A 7 15.32 -2.75 -13.76
N SER A 8 14.82 -2.38 -14.94
CA SER A 8 15.61 -1.62 -15.89
C SER A 8 15.97 -0.29 -15.21
N ASN A 9 17.23 0.14 -15.28
CA ASN A 9 17.64 1.51 -14.93
C ASN A 9 17.14 2.51 -15.99
N GLU A 10 15.90 2.36 -16.43
CA GLU A 10 15.28 3.25 -17.41
C GLU A 10 14.86 4.53 -16.69
N VAL A 11 15.42 5.65 -17.16
CA VAL A 11 15.08 6.98 -16.67
C VAL A 11 13.76 7.38 -17.31
N GLU A 12 12.70 7.38 -16.52
CA GLU A 12 11.37 7.84 -16.93
C GLU A 12 11.12 9.30 -16.51
N ARG A 13 10.32 10.01 -17.31
CA ARG A 13 9.95 11.40 -17.03
C ARG A 13 8.60 11.48 -16.34
N LEU A 14 8.58 12.13 -15.17
CA LEU A 14 7.36 12.54 -14.49
C LEU A 14 6.93 13.93 -14.97
N GLU A 15 5.81 14.04 -15.69
CA GLU A 15 5.25 15.31 -16.11
C GLU A 15 4.14 15.79 -15.17
N ALA A 16 4.27 17.02 -14.65
CA ALA A 16 3.24 17.63 -13.81
C ALA A 16 3.16 19.15 -14.04
N ARG A 17 1.93 19.68 -14.07
CA ARG A 17 1.67 21.12 -14.10
C ARG A 17 1.24 21.59 -12.72
N ILE A 18 1.89 22.64 -12.22
CA ILE A 18 1.58 23.24 -10.92
C ILE A 18 1.41 24.75 -11.05
N SER A 19 0.64 25.35 -10.15
CA SER A 19 0.54 26.81 -10.06
C SER A 19 1.83 27.44 -9.54
N SER A 20 2.01 28.73 -9.81
CA SER A 20 3.13 29.53 -9.27
C SER A 20 3.19 29.47 -7.74
N ALA A 21 2.05 29.57 -7.07
CA ALA A 21 1.94 29.48 -5.62
C ALA A 21 2.48 28.14 -5.09
N LYS A 22 2.07 27.01 -5.69
CA LYS A 22 2.58 25.68 -5.32
C LYS A 22 4.08 25.57 -5.57
N LYS A 23 4.57 26.11 -6.70
CA LYS A 23 6.00 26.11 -7.02
C LYS A 23 6.83 26.89 -5.99
N SER A 24 6.31 27.99 -5.47
CA SER A 24 7.00 28.78 -4.43
C SER A 24 7.21 27.96 -3.16
N VAL A 25 6.14 27.36 -2.64
CA VAL A 25 6.20 26.53 -1.41
C VAL A 25 7.18 25.37 -1.57
N LEU A 26 7.15 24.69 -2.73
CA LEU A 26 8.07 23.58 -3.01
C LEU A 26 9.53 24.04 -3.10
N LYS A 27 9.77 25.24 -3.66
CA LYS A 27 11.12 25.82 -3.70
C LYS A 27 11.64 26.15 -2.31
N ASP A 28 10.82 26.79 -1.48
CA ASP A 28 11.21 27.16 -0.12
C ASP A 28 11.55 25.91 0.69
N ALA A 29 10.73 24.86 0.58
CA ALA A 29 10.99 23.58 1.24
C ALA A 29 12.26 22.88 0.73
N ALA A 30 12.52 22.91 -0.59
CA ALA A 30 13.75 22.39 -1.18
C ALA A 30 14.98 23.15 -0.68
N SER A 31 14.90 24.48 -0.61
CA SER A 31 15.95 25.35 -0.06
C SER A 31 16.24 25.05 1.40
N LEU A 32 15.20 24.85 2.23
CA LEU A 32 15.36 24.46 3.64
C LEU A 32 16.04 23.09 3.81
N LYS A 33 15.78 22.14 2.90
CA LYS A 33 16.46 20.84 2.89
C LYS A 33 17.85 20.88 2.24
N GLY A 34 18.25 21.99 1.61
CA GLY A 34 19.53 22.12 0.92
C GLY A 34 19.64 21.27 -0.35
N ILE A 35 18.53 20.96 -1.01
CA ILE A 35 18.48 20.14 -2.23
C ILE A 35 17.79 20.88 -3.38
N SER A 36 17.95 20.38 -4.60
CA SER A 36 17.28 20.97 -5.76
C SER A 36 15.76 20.80 -5.68
N LEU A 37 15.01 21.69 -6.34
CA LEU A 37 13.55 21.56 -6.44
C LEU A 37 13.13 20.21 -7.05
N THR A 38 13.87 19.74 -8.06
CA THR A 38 13.61 18.45 -8.71
C THR A 38 13.80 17.30 -7.73
N ASP A 39 14.93 17.27 -7.01
CA ASP A 39 15.22 16.21 -6.03
C ASP A 39 14.20 16.23 -4.89
N PHE A 40 13.82 17.43 -4.42
CA PHE A 40 12.80 17.57 -3.41
C PHE A 40 11.47 16.98 -3.87
N VAL A 41 11.02 17.29 -5.09
CA VAL A 41 9.74 16.80 -5.62
C VAL A 41 9.77 15.30 -5.83
N VAL A 42 10.82 14.76 -6.45
CA VAL A 42 10.94 13.31 -6.72
C VAL A 42 10.98 12.52 -5.40
N ASN A 43 11.83 12.93 -4.44
CA ASN A 43 11.93 12.26 -3.16
C ASN A 43 10.63 12.34 -2.36
N SER A 44 10.00 13.53 -2.31
CA SER A 44 8.74 13.71 -1.58
C SER A 44 7.60 12.88 -2.18
N ALA A 45 7.51 12.81 -3.51
CA ALA A 45 6.53 11.99 -4.20
C ALA A 45 6.77 10.50 -3.93
N TYR A 46 8.03 10.06 -3.97
CA TYR A 46 8.40 8.67 -3.69
C TYR A 46 8.10 8.27 -2.25
N GLU A 47 8.48 9.09 -1.27
CA GLU A 47 8.15 8.87 0.15
C GLU A 47 6.64 8.81 0.39
N ALA A 48 5.87 9.69 -0.25
CA ALA A 48 4.42 9.68 -0.16
C ALA A 48 3.83 8.39 -0.75
N ALA A 49 4.31 7.96 -1.92
CA ALA A 49 3.87 6.71 -2.53
C ALA A 49 4.18 5.49 -1.64
N GLN A 50 5.38 5.44 -1.05
CA GLN A 50 5.75 4.37 -0.11
C GLN A 50 4.83 4.31 1.11
N ARG A 51 4.46 5.48 1.68
CA ARG A 51 3.51 5.53 2.81
C ARG A 51 2.14 4.99 2.41
N VAL A 52 1.60 5.40 1.26
CA VAL A 52 0.31 4.91 0.77
C VAL A 52 0.36 3.40 0.55
N ILE A 53 1.37 2.89 -0.14
CA ILE A 53 1.51 1.43 -0.37
C ILE A 53 1.56 0.69 0.96
N LYS A 54 2.39 1.17 1.90
CA LYS A 54 2.51 0.58 3.23
C LYS A 54 1.20 0.57 3.99
N GLU A 55 0.43 1.66 3.95
CA GLU A 55 -0.88 1.77 4.60
C GLU A 55 -1.91 0.77 4.03
N TYR A 56 -1.87 0.50 2.72
CA TYR A 56 -2.79 -0.45 2.08
C TYR A 56 -2.35 -1.92 2.22
N GLU A 57 -1.05 -2.19 2.25
CA GLU A 57 -0.52 -3.55 2.31
C GLU A 57 -0.32 -4.07 3.73
N GLN A 58 -0.22 -3.19 4.74
CA GLN A 58 0.05 -3.60 6.11
C GLN A 58 -1.22 -3.56 6.97
N LEU A 59 -1.60 -4.72 7.49
CA LEU A 59 -2.58 -4.80 8.57
C LEU A 59 -1.93 -4.39 9.90
N GLN A 60 -2.25 -3.20 10.39
CA GLN A 60 -1.86 -2.76 11.73
C GLN A 60 -2.87 -3.32 12.74
N LEU A 61 -2.41 -4.19 13.63
CA LEU A 61 -3.23 -4.79 14.69
C LEU A 61 -2.92 -4.11 16.03
N THR A 62 -3.95 -3.90 16.85
CA THR A 62 -3.73 -3.58 18.27
C THR A 62 -3.04 -4.75 18.97
N GLU A 63 -2.50 -4.54 20.16
CA GLU A 63 -1.89 -5.62 20.92
C GLU A 63 -2.89 -6.76 21.19
N ALA A 64 -4.14 -6.42 21.54
CA ALA A 64 -5.21 -7.39 21.76
C ALA A 64 -5.53 -8.18 20.48
N ASP A 65 -5.69 -7.48 19.34
CA ASP A 65 -5.98 -8.14 18.06
C ASP A 65 -4.83 -9.02 17.61
N ARG A 66 -3.58 -8.63 17.89
CA ARG A 66 -2.39 -9.42 17.58
C ARG A 66 -2.39 -10.74 18.32
N VAL A 67 -2.74 -10.74 19.61
CA VAL A 67 -2.86 -11.96 20.41
C VAL A 67 -3.93 -12.88 19.82
N ILE A 68 -5.11 -12.33 19.50
CA ILE A 68 -6.22 -13.09 18.89
C ILE A 68 -5.79 -13.69 17.54
N PHE A 69 -5.16 -12.88 16.69
CA PHE A 69 -4.69 -13.29 15.36
C PHE A 69 -3.65 -14.42 15.45
N ILE A 70 -2.63 -14.27 16.30
CA ILE A 70 -1.61 -15.31 16.50
C ILE A 70 -2.22 -16.58 17.09
N GLN A 71 -3.11 -16.47 18.08
CA GLN A 71 -3.79 -17.62 18.64
C GLN A 71 -4.62 -18.37 17.59
N ALA A 72 -5.32 -17.66 16.69
CA ALA A 72 -6.07 -18.26 15.61
C ALA A 72 -5.17 -18.95 14.55
N LEU A 73 -3.94 -18.46 14.34
CA LEU A 73 -2.97 -19.13 13.46
C LEU A 73 -2.40 -20.40 14.08
N LEU A 74 -2.05 -20.36 15.37
CA LEU A 74 -1.47 -21.49 16.09
C LEU A 74 -2.51 -22.56 16.45
N ASN A 75 -3.75 -22.14 16.70
CA ASN A 75 -4.87 -22.98 17.11
C ASN A 75 -6.10 -22.66 16.26
N PRO A 76 -6.10 -23.07 14.98
CA PRO A 76 -7.18 -22.72 14.05
C PRO A 76 -8.54 -23.24 14.55
N PRO A 77 -9.53 -22.36 14.77
CA PRO A 77 -10.85 -22.78 15.22
C PRO A 77 -11.59 -23.53 14.10
N LYS A 78 -12.50 -24.43 14.50
CA LYS A 78 -13.41 -25.06 13.53
C LYS A 78 -14.32 -24.00 12.90
N PRO A 79 -14.62 -24.09 11.59
CA PRO A 79 -15.53 -23.15 10.93
C PRO A 79 -16.93 -23.24 11.55
N SER A 80 -17.59 -22.09 11.71
CA SER A 80 -18.97 -22.04 12.19
C SER A 80 -19.95 -22.62 11.18
N GLU A 81 -21.11 -23.09 11.63
CA GLU A 81 -22.17 -23.60 10.74
C GLU A 81 -22.57 -22.57 9.67
N ASN A 82 -22.62 -21.29 10.05
CA ASN A 82 -22.93 -20.20 9.13
C ASN A 82 -21.85 -20.03 8.06
N LEU A 83 -20.56 -20.16 8.42
CA LEU A 83 -19.45 -20.10 7.47
C LEU A 83 -19.48 -21.28 6.50
N VAL A 84 -19.78 -22.49 6.99
CA VAL A 84 -19.95 -23.69 6.15
C VAL A 84 -21.11 -23.52 5.18
N LYS A 85 -22.27 -23.04 5.64
CA LYS A 85 -23.43 -22.74 4.79
C LYS A 85 -23.09 -21.70 3.71
N ALA A 86 -22.38 -20.63 4.07
CA ALA A 86 -21.96 -19.60 3.12
C ALA A 86 -20.99 -20.13 2.05
N ALA A 87 -19.99 -20.92 2.45
CA ALA A 87 -19.05 -21.54 1.52
C ALA A 87 -19.76 -22.50 0.54
N ASN A 88 -20.72 -23.29 1.03
CA ASN A 88 -21.52 -24.18 0.17
C ASN A 88 -22.38 -23.41 -0.83
N ARG A 89 -22.99 -22.29 -0.41
CA ARG A 89 -23.75 -21.41 -1.31
C ARG A 89 -22.85 -20.82 -2.41
N TYR A 90 -21.66 -20.34 -2.05
CA TYR A 90 -20.70 -19.81 -3.01
C TYR A 90 -20.28 -20.87 -4.04
N LYS A 91 -19.91 -22.08 -3.61
CA LYS A 91 -19.52 -23.18 -4.51
C LYS A 91 -20.61 -23.49 -5.55
N LYS A 92 -21.87 -23.57 -5.12
CA LYS A 92 -23.00 -23.79 -6.03
C LYS A 92 -23.16 -22.66 -7.06
N GLY A 93 -22.97 -21.41 -6.64
CA GLY A 93 -23.06 -20.25 -7.54
C GLY A 93 -21.93 -20.17 -8.57
N VAL A 94 -20.72 -20.60 -8.22
CA VAL A 94 -19.57 -20.65 -9.15
C VAL A 94 -19.66 -21.85 -10.11
N GLN A 95 -20.16 -23.00 -9.67
CA GLN A 95 -20.34 -24.19 -10.51
C GLN A 95 -21.54 -24.11 -11.47
N SER A 96 -22.42 -23.14 -11.28
CA SER A 96 -23.61 -22.92 -12.13
C SER A 96 -23.35 -21.93 -13.28
N LYS A 97 -22.10 -21.52 -13.50
CA LYS A 97 -21.63 -20.76 -14.68
C LYS A 97 -20.74 -21.66 -15.53
#